data_AF-A0A5K3F441-F1
#
_entry.id   AF-A0A5K3F441-F1
#
_cell.length_a   1.000
_cell.length_b   1.000
_cell.length_c   1.000
_cell.angle_alpha   90.00
_cell.angle_beta   90.00
_cell.angle_gamma   90.00
#
_symmetry.space_group_name_H-M   'P 1'
#
loop_
_entity.id
_entity.type
_entity.pdbx_description
1 polymer ?
#
loop_
_entity_poly.entity_id
_entity_poly.type
_entity_poly.pdbx_seq_one_letter_code
_entity_poly.pdbx_strand_id
1 'polypeptide(L)'
;MRVVIYFMVLIWSAVTEIPTDEQRREIVELHTKLRESVQPPASNMMLMRYSSELEALAQKYIANCSSGWPNPWTLPEDIFDLGRLSSSSTNPYASMLTKFSSQRQYYNYDQYQCKDTCFEYQRVR
;
A
#
# COMPACT_ATOMS: atom_id res chain seq x y z
N MET A 1 36.48 -3.12 43.40
CA MET A 1 36.48 -3.62 42.00
C MET A 1 35.21 -3.11 41.34
N ARG A 2 35.30 -2.17 40.40
CA ARG A 2 34.14 -1.62 39.69
C ARG A 2 33.83 -2.55 38.51
N VAL A 3 32.70 -3.24 38.56
CA VAL A 3 32.21 -4.04 37.44
C VAL A 3 31.61 -3.06 36.43
N VAL A 4 32.36 -2.79 35.36
CA VAL A 4 31.88 -1.99 34.24
C VAL A 4 31.08 -2.93 33.34
N ILE A 5 29.76 -2.91 33.46
CA ILE A 5 28.86 -3.65 32.58
C ILE A 5 28.71 -2.83 31.31
N TYR A 6 29.43 -3.21 30.26
CA TYR A 6 29.20 -2.67 28.92
C TYR A 6 27.88 -3.23 28.39
N PHE A 7 26.82 -2.43 28.47
CA PHE A 7 25.59 -2.68 27.71
C PHE A 7 25.94 -2.54 26.21
N MET A 8 26.27 -3.66 25.57
CA MET A 8 26.17 -3.79 24.11
C MET A 8 24.69 -3.68 23.78
N VAL A 9 24.22 -2.45 23.56
CA VAL A 9 22.91 -2.22 22.96
C VAL A 9 23.01 -2.81 21.55
N LEU A 10 22.49 -4.02 21.38
CA LEU A 10 22.11 -4.53 20.07
C LEU A 10 20.98 -3.61 19.60
N ILE A 11 21.35 -2.49 18.99
CA ILE A 11 20.44 -1.66 18.22
C ILE A 11 20.02 -2.58 17.08
N TRP A 12 18.89 -3.26 17.28
CA TRP A 12 18.21 -4.00 16.23
C TRP A 12 17.69 -2.93 15.28
N SER A 13 18.56 -2.50 14.37
CA SER A 13 18.16 -1.69 13.24
C SER A 13 17.16 -2.55 12.49
N ALA A 14 15.87 -2.29 12.68
CA ALA A 14 14.86 -2.82 11.80
C ALA A 14 15.14 -2.18 10.45
N VAL A 15 15.87 -2.91 9.60
CA VAL A 15 16.05 -2.51 8.20
C VAL A 15 14.66 -2.54 7.60
N THR A 16 14.11 -1.38 7.32
CA THR A 16 12.90 -1.27 6.52
C THR A 16 13.30 -1.63 5.09
N GLU A 17 12.93 -2.81 4.64
CA GLU A 17 13.13 -3.21 3.24
C GLU A 17 12.24 -2.33 2.36
N ILE A 18 12.89 -1.48 1.56
CA ILE A 18 12.22 -0.69 0.52
C ILE A 18 12.01 -1.57 -0.72
N PRO A 19 10.98 -1.31 -1.53
CA PRO A 19 10.76 -2.09 -2.75
C PRO A 19 12.01 -2.10 -3.65
N THR A 20 12.43 -3.28 -4.13
CA THR A 20 13.45 -3.37 -5.19
C THR A 20 12.87 -2.90 -6.53
N ASP A 21 13.71 -2.64 -7.53
CA ASP A 21 13.23 -2.23 -8.85
C ASP A 21 12.31 -3.27 -9.51
N GLU A 22 12.59 -4.56 -9.31
CA GLU A 22 11.71 -5.65 -9.74
C GLU A 22 10.36 -5.59 -9.03
N GLN A 23 10.35 -5.33 -7.71
CA GLN A 23 9.10 -5.20 -6.94
C GLN A 23 8.32 -3.94 -7.34
N ARG A 24 8.99 -2.82 -7.60
CA ARG A 24 8.35 -1.59 -8.12
C ARG A 24 7.65 -1.85 -9.45
N ARG A 25 8.31 -2.58 -10.35
CA ARG A 25 7.72 -3.00 -11.63
C ARG A 25 6.54 -3.94 -11.42
N GLU A 26 6.69 -4.94 -10.56
CA GLU A 26 5.62 -5.88 -10.23
C GLU A 26 4.38 -5.16 -9.67
N ILE A 27 4.56 -4.19 -8.78
CA ILE A 27 3.46 -3.36 -8.24
C ILE A 27 2.69 -2.71 -9.39
N VAL A 28 3.39 -2.06 -10.33
CA VAL A 28 2.75 -1.39 -11.47
C VAL A 28 2.04 -2.39 -12.37
N GLU A 29 2.69 -3.52 -12.69
CA GLU A 29 2.09 -4.55 -13.56
C GLU A 29 0.82 -5.17 -12.95
N LEU A 30 0.81 -5.42 -11.65
CA LEU A 30 -0.35 -5.95 -10.95
C LEU A 30 -1.52 -4.95 -10.94
N HIS A 31 -1.26 -3.67 -10.68
CA HIS A 31 -2.29 -2.64 -10.79
C HIS A 31 -2.82 -2.52 -12.21
N THR A 32 -1.95 -2.50 -13.22
CA THR A 32 -2.34 -2.43 -14.62
C THR A 32 -3.27 -3.59 -15.01
N LYS A 33 -2.90 -4.83 -14.68
CA LYS A 33 -3.74 -6.01 -14.95
C LYS A 33 -5.12 -5.93 -14.29
N LEU A 34 -5.19 -5.42 -13.06
CA LEU A 34 -6.47 -5.22 -12.35
C LEU A 34 -7.33 -4.15 -13.03
N ARG A 35 -6.75 -3.01 -13.37
CA ARG A 35 -7.42 -1.86 -13.98
C ARG A 35 -7.90 -2.15 -15.41
N GLU A 36 -7.17 -2.98 -16.14
CA GLU A 36 -7.56 -3.45 -17.48
C GLU A 36 -8.71 -4.48 -17.46
N SER A 37 -8.91 -5.18 -16.34
CA SER A 37 -9.88 -6.29 -16.22
C SER A 37 -11.14 -5.93 -15.41
N VAL A 38 -11.37 -4.63 -15.17
CA VAL A 38 -12.57 -4.16 -14.48
C VAL A 38 -13.83 -4.44 -15.30
N GLN A 39 -14.92 -4.81 -14.60
CA GLN A 39 -16.26 -4.92 -15.19
C GLN A 39 -17.21 -3.97 -14.42
N PRO A 40 -18.01 -3.15 -15.12
CA PRO A 40 -17.96 -2.90 -16.56
C PRO A 40 -16.62 -2.29 -17.02
N PRO A 41 -16.24 -2.45 -18.31
CA PRO A 41 -15.03 -1.84 -18.84
C PRO A 41 -15.07 -0.32 -18.67
N ALA A 42 -13.97 0.25 -18.20
CA ALA A 42 -13.86 1.68 -18.00
C ALA A 42 -13.36 2.38 -19.27
N SER A 43 -14.02 3.48 -19.67
CA SER A 43 -13.67 4.23 -20.88
C SER A 43 -12.52 5.22 -20.67
N ASN A 44 -12.18 5.54 -19.43
CA ASN A 44 -11.22 6.58 -19.05
C ASN A 44 -10.24 6.12 -17.95
N MET A 45 -9.93 4.83 -17.88
CA MET A 45 -9.01 4.30 -16.88
C MET A 45 -7.57 4.73 -17.18
N MET A 46 -6.96 5.53 -16.30
CA MET A 46 -5.59 6.02 -16.48
C MET A 46 -4.56 4.92 -16.19
N LEU A 47 -3.44 4.92 -16.94
CA LEU A 47 -2.29 4.09 -16.65
C LEU A 47 -1.60 4.56 -15.37
N MET A 48 -1.22 3.61 -14.51
CA MET A 48 -0.46 3.89 -13.31
C MET A 48 1.04 3.93 -13.60
N ARG A 49 1.75 4.80 -12.89
CA ARG A 49 3.21 4.87 -12.89
C ARG A 49 3.71 4.81 -11.46
N TYR A 50 4.86 4.19 -11.27
CA TYR A 50 5.54 4.25 -9.99
C TYR A 50 6.04 5.67 -9.73
N SER A 51 5.87 6.17 -8.49
CA SER A 51 6.40 7.45 -8.05
C SER A 51 7.33 7.24 -6.86
N SER A 52 8.58 7.66 -7.02
CA SER A 52 9.57 7.68 -5.95
C SER A 52 9.17 8.62 -4.81
N GLU A 53 8.44 9.69 -5.13
CA GLU A 53 7.95 10.67 -4.17
C GLU A 53 6.88 10.05 -3.26
N LEU A 54 5.94 9.29 -3.84
CA LEU A 54 4.93 8.54 -3.08
C LEU A 54 5.57 7.42 -2.24
N GLU A 55 6.59 6.73 -2.75
CA GLU A 55 7.35 5.74 -1.98
C GLU A 55 8.02 6.38 -0.75
N ALA A 56 8.72 7.50 -0.94
CA ALA A 56 9.38 8.21 0.14
C ALA A 56 8.38 8.72 1.19
N LEU A 57 7.20 9.17 0.76
CA LEU A 57 6.12 9.57 1.67
C LEU A 57 5.60 8.37 2.47
N ALA A 58 5.33 7.23 1.82
CA ALA A 58 4.90 6.01 2.48
C ALA A 58 5.95 5.52 3.49
N GLN A 59 7.24 5.56 3.14
CA GLN A 59 8.35 5.23 4.04
C GLN A 59 8.39 6.15 5.26
N LYS A 60 8.33 7.47 5.05
CA LYS A 60 8.28 8.46 6.13
C LYS A 60 7.10 8.20 7.07
N TYR A 61 5.97 7.80 6.52
CA TYR A 61 4.77 7.49 7.31
C TYR A 61 4.96 6.26 8.20
N ILE A 62 5.50 5.16 7.65
CA ILE A 62 5.69 3.91 8.41
C ILE A 62 6.92 3.94 9.33
N ALA A 63 7.88 4.85 9.10
CA ALA A 63 9.12 4.96 9.89
C ALA A 63 8.86 5.17 11.39
N ASN A 64 7.77 5.87 11.74
CA ASN A 64 7.40 6.11 13.14
C ASN A 64 6.61 4.95 13.77
N CYS A 65 6.40 3.85 13.05
CA CYS A 65 5.61 2.69 13.48
C CYS A 65 4.21 3.06 14.01
N SER A 66 3.68 4.23 13.64
CA SER A 66 2.44 4.77 14.19
C SER A 66 1.28 3.88 13.76
N SER A 67 0.41 3.47 14.68
CA SER A 67 -0.72 2.56 14.40
C SER A 67 -1.92 3.25 13.73
N GLY A 68 -1.94 4.59 13.70
CA GLY A 68 -3.00 5.37 13.09
C GLY A 68 -3.00 5.33 11.56
N TRP A 69 -4.14 5.71 10.98
CA TRP A 69 -4.24 6.06 9.56
C TRP A 69 -3.63 7.43 9.30
N PRO A 70 -3.05 7.67 8.11
CA PRO A 70 -2.53 8.97 7.74
C PRO A 70 -3.62 10.01 7.87
N ASN A 71 -3.34 11.12 8.56
CA ASN A 71 -4.27 12.23 8.62
C ASN A 71 -4.31 12.88 7.21
N PRO A 72 -5.45 12.87 6.49
CA PRO A 72 -5.53 13.42 5.14
C PRO A 72 -5.10 14.88 5.07
N TRP A 73 -5.33 15.64 6.15
CA TRP A 73 -4.95 17.07 6.26
C TRP A 73 -3.43 17.29 6.38
N THR A 74 -2.65 16.24 6.54
CA THR A 74 -1.18 16.29 6.62
C THR A 74 -0.51 15.78 5.34
N LEU A 75 -1.30 15.33 4.36
CA LEU A 75 -0.79 14.89 3.07
C LEU A 75 -0.49 16.12 2.19
N PRO A 76 0.51 16.02 1.28
CA PRO A 76 0.69 16.98 0.20
C PRO A 76 -0.60 17.20 -0.61
N GLU A 77 -0.78 18.40 -1.17
CA GLU A 77 -2.03 18.81 -1.84
C GLU A 77 -2.43 17.90 -3.03
N ASP A 78 -1.44 17.28 -3.68
CA ASP A 78 -1.62 16.38 -4.82
C ASP A 78 -1.88 14.91 -4.40
N ILE A 79 -1.95 14.63 -3.09
CA ILE A 79 -2.10 13.29 -2.54
C ILE A 79 -3.41 13.19 -1.78
N PHE A 80 -4.35 12.44 -2.37
CA PHE A 80 -5.67 12.24 -1.80
C PHE A 80 -5.69 11.23 -0.65
N ASP A 81 -4.85 10.19 -0.73
CA ASP A 81 -4.96 9.05 0.17
C ASP A 81 -3.65 8.25 0.28
N LEU A 82 -3.49 7.54 1.40
CA LEU A 82 -2.41 6.61 1.66
C LEU A 82 -2.97 5.35 2.34
N GLY A 83 -3.01 4.25 1.58
CA GLY A 83 -3.39 2.94 2.09
C GLY A 83 -2.29 2.30 2.92
N ARG A 84 -2.68 1.49 3.91
CA ARG A 84 -1.73 0.66 4.69
C ARG A 84 -2.29 -0.74 4.87
N LEU A 85 -1.45 -1.74 4.63
CA LEU A 85 -1.73 -3.12 4.98
C LEU A 85 -0.49 -3.78 5.57
N SER A 86 -0.64 -4.48 6.68
CA SER A 86 0.38 -5.41 7.17
C SER A 86 0.15 -6.79 6.56
N SER A 87 1.18 -7.37 5.95
CA SER A 87 1.16 -8.75 5.45
C SER A 87 2.39 -9.48 5.93
N SER A 88 2.23 -10.75 6.30
CA SER A 88 3.33 -11.68 6.59
C SER A 88 3.70 -12.56 5.38
N SER A 89 3.18 -12.21 4.19
CA SER A 89 3.45 -12.94 2.95
C SER A 89 4.89 -12.71 2.47
N THR A 90 5.46 -13.71 1.81
CA THR A 90 6.74 -13.61 1.11
C THR A 90 6.69 -12.65 -0.08
N ASN A 91 5.50 -12.44 -0.68
CA ASN A 91 5.24 -11.38 -1.64
C ASN A 91 4.13 -10.45 -1.10
N PRO A 92 4.49 -9.44 -0.28
CA PRO A 92 3.52 -8.59 0.38
C PRO A 92 2.70 -7.76 -0.61
N TYR A 93 3.28 -7.33 -1.74
CA TYR A 93 2.60 -6.50 -2.74
C TYR A 93 1.51 -7.26 -3.50
N ALA A 94 1.83 -8.46 -4.00
CA ALA A 94 0.84 -9.32 -4.65
C ALA A 94 -0.26 -9.74 -3.67
N SER A 95 0.12 -10.07 -2.43
CA SER A 95 -0.84 -10.40 -1.36
C SER A 95 -1.79 -9.25 -1.06
N MET A 96 -1.27 -8.02 -0.96
CA MET A 96 -2.06 -6.81 -0.72
C MET A 96 -3.07 -6.55 -1.85
N LEU A 97 -2.61 -6.59 -3.11
CA LEU A 97 -3.47 -6.35 -4.27
C LEU A 97 -4.51 -7.46 -4.47
N THR A 98 -4.17 -8.71 -4.16
CA THR A 98 -5.14 -9.82 -4.15
C THR A 98 -6.22 -9.58 -3.09
N LYS A 99 -5.83 -9.17 -1.88
CA LYS A 99 -6.79 -8.84 -0.82
C LYS A 99 -7.71 -7.69 -1.25
N PHE A 100 -7.16 -6.62 -1.81
CA PHE A 100 -7.93 -5.44 -2.22
C PHE A 100 -8.87 -5.75 -3.38
N SER A 101 -8.39 -6.44 -4.41
CA SER A 101 -9.21 -6.86 -5.55
C SER A 101 -10.32 -7.84 -5.19
N SER A 102 -10.12 -8.72 -4.20
CA SER A 102 -11.16 -9.66 -3.76
C SER A 102 -12.40 -8.96 -3.17
N GLN A 103 -12.29 -7.70 -2.74
CA GLN A 103 -13.43 -6.91 -2.27
C GLN A 103 -14.41 -6.55 -3.40
N ARG A 104 -14.04 -6.74 -4.67
CA ARG A 104 -14.92 -6.59 -5.84
C ARG A 104 -16.25 -7.33 -5.67
N GLN A 105 -16.24 -8.49 -5.02
CA GLN A 105 -17.44 -9.29 -4.78
C GLN A 105 -18.53 -8.56 -3.97
N TYR A 106 -18.14 -7.53 -3.21
CA TYR A 106 -19.06 -6.72 -2.38
C TYR A 106 -19.49 -5.43 -3.07
N TYR A 107 -18.94 -5.10 -4.24
CA TYR A 107 -19.23 -3.87 -4.95
C TYR A 107 -20.12 -4.11 -6.18
N ASN A 108 -21.29 -3.49 -6.18
CA ASN A 108 -22.17 -3.42 -7.35
C ASN A 108 -21.96 -2.07 -8.05
N TYR A 109 -21.42 -2.12 -9.27
CA TYR A 109 -21.16 -0.92 -10.07
C TYR A 109 -22.44 -0.19 -10.47
N ASP A 110 -23.43 -0.91 -11.00
CA ASP A 110 -24.64 -0.33 -11.60
C ASP A 110 -25.52 0.35 -10.55
N GLN A 111 -25.53 -0.19 -9.33
CA GLN A 111 -26.28 0.36 -8.20
C GLN A 111 -25.49 1.36 -7.37
N TYR A 112 -24.18 1.52 -7.65
CA TYR A 112 -23.25 2.27 -6.83
C TYR A 112 -23.31 1.85 -5.34
N GLN A 113 -23.39 0.54 -5.11
CA GLN A 113 -23.61 -0.02 -3.78
C GLN A 113 -22.44 -0.90 -3.33
N CYS A 114 -22.09 -0.73 -2.07
CA CYS A 114 -21.05 -1.48 -1.37
C CYS A 114 -21.74 -2.25 -0.25
N LYS A 115 -21.84 -3.58 -0.37
CA LYS A 115 -22.57 -4.42 0.59
C LYS A 115 -21.77 -4.76 1.85
N ASP A 116 -20.45 -4.59 1.78
CA ASP A 116 -19.49 -4.82 2.87
C ASP A 116 -18.25 -3.92 2.60
N THR A 117 -17.05 -4.32 2.98
CA THR A 117 -15.82 -3.57 2.76
C THR A 117 -15.42 -3.63 1.29
N CYS A 118 -15.54 -2.50 0.57
CA CYS A 118 -15.11 -2.38 -0.84
C CYS A 118 -14.23 -1.16 -1.15
N PHE A 119 -13.88 -0.38 -0.14
CA PHE A 119 -13.13 0.86 -0.32
C PHE A 119 -11.74 0.64 -0.94
N GLU A 120 -11.06 -0.45 -0.60
CA GLU A 120 -9.76 -0.76 -1.19
C GLU A 120 -9.88 -1.18 -2.66
N TYR A 121 -10.93 -1.92 -3.00
CA TYR A 121 -11.22 -2.24 -4.41
C TYR A 121 -11.42 -0.97 -5.23
N GLN A 122 -12.14 0.03 -4.70
CA GLN A 122 -12.36 1.28 -5.42
C GLN A 122 -11.07 2.08 -5.65
N ARG A 123 -10.06 1.94 -4.80
CA ARG A 123 -8.74 2.59 -4.96
C ARG A 123 -7.86 1.90 -5.99
N VAL A 124 -7.94 0.57 -6.13
CA VAL A 124 -7.09 -0.20 -7.05
C VAL A 124 -7.71 -0.46 -8.41
N ARG A 125 -9.04 -0.32 -8.54
CA ARG A 125 -9.77 -0.53 -9.80
C ARG A 125 -9.52 0.56 -10.82
#